data_AF-A0A535FLK2-F1
#
_entry.id   AF-A0A535FLK2-F1
#
_cell.length_a   1.000
_cell.length_b   1.000
_cell.length_c   1.000
_cell.angle_alpha   90.00
_cell.angle_beta   90.00
_cell.angle_gamma   90.00
#
_symmetry.space_group_name_H-M   'P 1'
#
loop_
_entity.id
_entity.type
_entity.pdbx_description
1 polymer ?
#
loop_
_entity_poly.entity_id
_entity_poly.type
_entity_poly.pdbx_seq_one_letter_code
_entity_poly.pdbx_strand_id
1 'polypeptide(L)' 'MLCCFCYQVSVEGDHRQYKHAIKRGRVTVAGHPADGLHPKTLASIFRQAQINRKR' A
#
# COMPACT_ATOMS: atom_id res chain seq x y z
N MET A 1 12.74 10.44 -2.93
CA MET A 1 12.58 10.34 -1.46
C MET A 1 11.41 9.41 -1.17
N LEU A 2 11.55 8.14 -1.58
CA LEU A 2 10.58 7.09 -1.33
C LEU A 2 10.72 6.69 0.13
N CYS A 3 9.67 6.89 0.92
CA CYS A 3 9.68 6.50 2.32
C CYS A 3 9.49 4.97 2.38
N CYS A 4 10.59 4.23 2.22
CA CYS A 4 10.70 2.77 2.23
C CYS A 4 10.44 2.10 3.60
N PHE A 5 9.94 2.82 4.60
CA PHE A 5 9.68 2.26 5.94
C PHE A 5 8.25 1.75 6.11
N CYS A 6 7.74 1.02 5.12
CA CYS A 6 6.48 0.29 5.25
C CYS A 6 6.80 -1.16 5.63
N TYR A 7 6.20 -1.68 6.69
CA TYR A 7 6.32 -3.09 7.06
C TYR A 7 4.94 -3.76 7.03
N GLN A 8 4.94 -5.04 6.64
CA GLN A 8 3.72 -5.85 6.61
C GLN A 8 3.32 -6.20 8.04
N VAL A 9 2.04 -6.00 8.36
CA VAL A 9 1.50 -6.21 9.72
C VAL A 9 0.65 -7.47 9.77
N SER A 10 -0.12 -7.71 8.72
CA SER A 10 -0.98 -8.88 8.62
C SER A 10 -1.25 -9.21 7.17
N VAL A 11 -1.50 -10.49 6.93
CA VAL A 11 -2.02 -10.98 5.65
C VAL A 11 -3.30 -11.74 5.99
N GLU A 12 -4.37 -11.42 5.29
CA GLU A 12 -5.66 -12.09 5.42
C GLU A 12 -6.11 -12.48 4.01
N GLY A 13 -5.94 -13.76 3.68
CA GLY A 13 -6.10 -14.25 2.30
C GLY A 13 -5.23 -13.46 1.31
N ASP A 14 -5.86 -12.92 0.28
CA ASP A 14 -5.20 -12.12 -0.76
C ASP A 14 -5.02 -10.64 -0.40
N HIS A 15 -5.38 -10.26 0.83
CA HIS A 15 -5.23 -8.90 1.31
C HIS A 15 -4.02 -8.78 2.23
N ARG A 16 -3.13 -7.85 1.89
CA ARG A 16 -1.94 -7.53 2.67
C ARG A 16 -2.08 -6.17 3.28
N GLN A 17 -1.83 -6.07 4.58
CA GLN A 17 -1.94 -4.82 5.31
C GLN A 17 -0.57 -4.35 5.75
N TYR A 18 -0.23 -3.12 5.39
CA TYR A 18 1.04 -2.47 5.69
C TYR A 18 0.83 -1.31 6.65
N LYS A 19 1.84 -1.05 7.48
CA LYS A 19 1.94 0.16 8.29
C LYS A 19 3.21 0.91 7.93
N HIS A 20 3.11 2.23 7.95
CA HIS A 20 4.29 3.09 7.92
C HIS A 20 4.87 3.18 9.34
N ALA A 21 6.19 3.10 9.47
CA ALA A 21 6.85 3.26 10.77
C ALA A 21 6.70 4.68 11.34
N ILE A 22 6.60 5.68 10.46
CA ILE A 22 6.60 7.11 10.82
C ILE A 22 5.20 7.72 10.71
N LYS A 23 4.43 7.34 9.68
CA LYS A 23 3.11 7.92 9.42
C LYS A 23 2.00 7.08 10.06
N ARG A 24 1.03 7.75 10.67
CA ARG A 24 -0.17 7.07 11.19
C ARG A 24 -1.10 6.73 10.03
N GLY A 25 -1.38 5.44 9.84
CA GLY A 25 -2.25 4.94 8.79
C GLY A 25 -1.99 3.48 8.49
N ARG A 26 -3.00 2.79 7.95
CA ARG A 26 -2.89 1.41 7.47
C ARG A 26 -3.17 1.41 5.97
N VAL A 27 -2.30 0.76 5.22
CA VAL A 27 -2.44 0.61 3.77
C VAL A 27 -2.85 -0.82 3.49
N THR A 28 -3.96 -0.99 2.78
CA THR A 28 -4.46 -2.32 2.40
C THR A 28 -4.23 -2.52 0.91
N VAL A 29 -3.40 -3.50 0.58
CA VAL A 29 -3.14 -3.94 -0.79
C VAL A 29 -3.97 -5.19 -1.00
N ALA A 30 -5.00 -5.08 -1.83
CA ALA A 30 -5.80 -6.22 -2.27
C ALA A 30 -5.18 -6.82 -3.53
N GLY A 31 -4.97 -8.14 -3.53
CA GLY A 31 -4.57 -8.90 -4.71
C GLY A 31 -3.26 -9.66 -4.55
N HIS A 32 -3.08 -10.65 -5.43
CA HIS A 32 -1.84 -11.38 -5.55
C HIS A 32 -0.72 -10.47 -6.07
N PRO A 33 0.51 -10.64 -5.58
CA PRO A 33 1.66 -9.83 -6.01
C PRO A 33 2.02 -10.04 -7.49
N ALA A 34 1.52 -11.13 -8.10
CA ALA A 34 1.73 -11.47 -9.50
C ALA A 34 0.62 -10.92 -10.43
N ASP A 35 -0.51 -10.47 -9.88
CA ASP A 35 -1.61 -9.92 -10.68
C ASP A 35 -1.41 -8.42 -10.91
N GLY A 36 -1.72 -7.98 -12.13
CA GLY A 36 -1.70 -6.57 -12.50
C GLY A 36 -2.72 -5.78 -11.68
N LEU A 37 -2.24 -4.90 -10.80
CA LEU A 37 -3.12 -4.00 -10.06
C LEU A 37 -3.74 -2.96 -11.00
N HIS A 38 -5.07 -2.90 -11.03
CA HIS A 38 -5.77 -1.89 -11.79
C HIS A 38 -5.35 -0.47 -11.33
N PRO A 39 -5.16 0.50 -12.25
CA PRO A 39 -4.66 1.84 -11.92
C PRO A 39 -5.49 2.59 -10.86
N LYS A 40 -6.80 2.33 -10.77
CA LYS A 40 -7.63 2.86 -9.67
C LYS A 40 -7.24 2.30 -8.29
N THR A 41 -6.89 1.01 -8.23
CA THR A 41 -6.45 0.35 -7.00
C THR A 41 -5.13 0.93 -6.53
N LEU A 42 -4.18 1.12 -7.47
CA LEU A 42 -2.92 1.80 -7.18
C LEU A 42 -3.13 3.23 -6.66
N ALA A 43 -4.01 4.00 -7.28
CA ALA A 43 -4.34 5.36 -6.82
C ALA A 43 -4.94 5.36 -5.39
N SER A 44 -5.81 4.40 -5.07
CA SER A 44 -6.35 4.24 -3.73
C SER A 44 -5.27 3.89 -2.70
N ILE A 45 -4.36 2.98 -3.05
CA ILE A 45 -3.20 2.61 -2.22
C ILE A 45 -2.30 3.83 -1.97
N PHE A 46 -1.97 4.62 -2.99
CA PHE A 46 -1.18 5.84 -2.82
C PHE A 46 -1.88 6.88 -1.94
N ARG A 47 -3.21 7.00 -2.06
CA ARG A 47 -4.02 7.86 -1.19
C ARG A 47 -3.96 7.40 0.27
N GLN A 48 -4.11 6.10 0.52
CA GLN A 48 -4.01 5.50 1.85
C GLN A 48 -2.60 5.65 2.45
N ALA A 49 -1.56 5.52 1.61
CA ALA A 49 -0.17 5.69 2.00
C ALA A 49 0.23 7.16 2.20
N GLN A 50 -0.67 8.10 1.85
CA GLN A 50 -0.40 9.54 1.83
C GLN A 50 0.90 9.85 1.07
N ILE A 51 1.08 9.19 -0.08
CA ILE A 51 2.20 9.38 -0.99
C ILE A 51 1.66 10.08 -2.22
N ASN A 52 2.23 11.25 -2.52
CA ASN A 52 1.95 11.90 -3.79
C ASN A 52 2.57 11.05 -4.90
N ARG A 53 1.73 10.56 -5.81
CA ARG A 53 2.20 9.97 -7.07
C ARG A 53 2.95 11.07 -7.82
N LYS A 54 4.27 11.13 -7.67
CA LYS A 54 5.07 11.99 -8.54
C LYS A 54 4.89 11.44 -9.97
N ARG A 55 4.37 12.31 -10.84
CA ARG A 55 4.29 12.05 -12.28
C ARG A 55 5.69 11.86 -12.83
#